data_AF-A0AAW5RSG3-F1
#
_entry.id   AF-A0AAW5RSG3-F1
#
_cell.length_a   1.000
_cell.length_b   1.000
_cell.length_c   1.000
_cell.angle_alpha   90.00
_cell.angle_beta   90.00
_cell.angle_gamma   90.00
#
_symmetry.space_group_name_H-M   'P 1'
#
loop_
_entity.id
_entity.type
_entity.pdbx_description
1 polymer ?
#
loop_
_entity_poly.entity_id
_entity_poly.type
_entity_poly.pdbx_seq_one_letter_code
_entity_poly.pdbx_strand_id
1 'polypeptide(L)'
;MSKPLVGPAIRWDKEKDKDKEPITTVGSRRNVTTGTAPTPIRLTPDERAELNLWVDELQRLTAKKLTAAKVFRGLLHMRKSINAGKLLDAIKDIT
;
A
#
# COMPACT_ATOMS: atom_id res chain seq x y z
N MET A 1 -68.16 49.88 -4.20
CA MET A 1 -68.68 48.56 -3.78
C MET A 1 -67.98 47.47 -4.57
N SER A 2 -67.21 46.62 -3.88
CA SER A 2 -66.94 45.18 -4.19
C SER A 2 -65.68 44.76 -3.41
N LYS A 3 -65.83 43.86 -2.44
CA LYS A 3 -64.71 43.23 -1.71
C LYS A 3 -64.28 41.97 -2.48
N PRO A 4 -62.98 41.73 -2.70
CA PRO A 4 -62.51 40.39 -3.04
C PRO A 4 -61.88 39.68 -1.83
N LEU A 5 -62.64 38.68 -1.39
CA LEU A 5 -62.32 37.34 -0.87
C LEU A 5 -60.89 37.02 -0.43
N VAL A 6 -60.78 36.67 0.87
CA VAL A 6 -59.61 36.11 1.56
C VAL A 6 -59.37 34.66 1.10
N GLY A 7 -58.18 34.37 0.60
CA GLY A 7 -57.71 33.00 0.31
C GLY A 7 -57.16 32.30 1.55
N PRO A 8 -57.17 30.95 1.59
CA PRO A 8 -56.82 30.18 2.79
C PRO A 8 -55.33 30.27 3.11
N ALA A 9 -55.01 30.39 4.40
CA ALA A 9 -53.64 30.35 4.91
C ALA A 9 -53.05 28.94 4.71
N ILE A 10 -52.06 28.82 3.82
CA ILE A 10 -51.28 27.60 3.64
C ILE A 10 -50.46 27.38 4.91
N ARG A 11 -50.81 26.35 5.68
CA ARG A 11 -49.95 25.79 6.73
C ARG A 11 -48.90 24.93 6.04
N TRP A 12 -47.64 25.36 6.09
CA TRP A 12 -46.52 24.54 5.68
C TRP A 12 -46.26 23.53 6.80
N ASP A 13 -46.71 22.29 6.62
CA ASP A 13 -46.25 21.19 7.45
C ASP A 13 -44.72 21.08 7.26
N LYS A 14 -43.96 21.24 8.35
CA LYS A 14 -42.52 20.99 8.35
C LYS A 14 -42.29 19.49 8.20
N GLU A 15 -42.30 19.02 6.96
CA GLU A 15 -41.74 17.73 6.62
C GLU A 15 -40.24 17.80 6.89
N LYS A 16 -39.77 17.02 7.87
CA LYS A 16 -38.36 16.90 8.22
C LYS A 16 -37.60 16.47 6.96
N ASP A 17 -36.74 17.35 6.46
CA ASP A 17 -35.65 17.01 5.56
C ASP A 17 -34.95 15.77 6.14
N LYS A 18 -35.21 14.61 5.53
CA LYS A 18 -34.42 13.41 5.77
C LYS A 18 -33.03 13.74 5.30
N ASP A 19 -32.10 13.75 6.25
CA ASP A 19 -30.67 13.87 6.05
C ASP A 19 -30.27 13.08 4.79
N LYS A 20 -29.87 13.82 3.76
CA LYS A 20 -29.33 13.26 2.53
C LYS A 20 -28.02 12.58 2.90
N GLU A 21 -28.06 11.28 3.13
CA GLU A 21 -26.86 10.45 3.28
C GLU A 21 -25.98 10.62 2.02
N PRO A 22 -24.71 11.06 2.16
CA PRO A 22 -23.83 11.11 1.01
C PRO A 22 -23.53 9.68 0.54
N ILE A 23 -24.03 9.38 -0.65
CA ILE A 23 -23.72 8.19 -1.44
C ILE A 23 -22.20 8.18 -1.69
N THR A 24 -21.53 7.10 -1.27
CA THR A 24 -20.09 6.81 -1.34
C THR A 24 -19.25 7.21 -0.13
N THR A 25 -19.24 6.34 0.89
CA THR A 25 -18.05 6.21 1.74
C THR A 25 -16.96 5.57 0.87
N VAL A 26 -16.05 6.38 0.33
CA VAL A 26 -14.82 5.84 -0.24
C VAL A 26 -14.10 5.13 0.90
N GLY A 27 -13.97 3.81 0.82
CA GLY A 27 -13.26 3.03 1.83
C GLY A 27 -11.86 3.58 2.00
N SER A 28 -11.65 4.37 3.05
CA SER A 28 -10.34 4.87 3.43
C SER A 28 -9.51 3.64 3.73
N ARG A 29 -8.71 3.19 2.76
CA ARG A 29 -7.63 2.24 3.02
C ARG A 29 -6.78 2.94 4.06
N ARG A 30 -6.93 2.52 5.33
CA ARG A 30 -6.05 2.95 6.42
C ARG A 30 -4.66 2.86 5.86
N ASN A 31 -4.00 4.01 5.75
CA ASN A 31 -2.60 4.04 5.42
C ASN A 31 -1.93 3.32 6.59
N VAL A 32 -1.69 2.01 6.46
CA VAL A 32 -0.97 1.22 7.47
C VAL A 32 0.49 1.60 7.32
N THR A 33 0.79 2.83 7.73
CA THR A 33 2.15 3.26 7.99
C THR A 33 2.52 2.57 9.30
N THR A 34 3.01 1.33 9.22
CA THR A 34 3.99 0.86 10.22
C THR A 34 4.97 2.02 10.39
N GLY A 35 5.16 2.50 11.62
CA GLY A 35 5.72 3.84 11.94
C GLY A 35 7.15 4.14 11.47
N THR A 36 7.71 3.34 10.58
CA THR A 36 9.01 3.53 9.95
C THR A 36 8.81 3.68 8.44
N ALA A 37 9.25 4.82 7.90
CA ALA A 37 9.29 5.03 6.46
C ALA A 37 10.21 3.99 5.79
N PRO A 38 9.89 3.51 4.57
CA PRO A 38 10.75 2.57 3.87
C PRO A 38 12.10 3.20 3.57
N THR A 39 13.19 2.55 3.98
CA THR A 39 14.54 2.98 3.64
C THR A 39 14.91 2.49 2.23
N PRO A 40 15.26 3.39 1.29
CA PRO A 40 15.73 2.99 -0.02
C PRO A 40 17.14 2.39 0.09
N ILE A 41 17.34 1.21 -0.52
CA ILE A 41 18.66 0.59 -0.67
C ILE A 41 19.18 0.96 -2.06
N ARG A 42 20.39 1.51 -2.11
CA ARG A 42 21.08 1.83 -3.38
C ARG A 42 21.93 0.62 -3.77
N LEU A 43 21.78 0.20 -5.02
CA LEU A 43 22.62 -0.79 -5.67
C LEU A 43 23.37 -0.10 -6.80
N THR A 44 24.62 -0.48 -7.00
CA THR A 44 25.38 -0.15 -8.21
C THR A 44 24.73 -0.78 -9.45
N PRO A 45 25.06 -0.31 -10.67
CA PRO A 45 24.52 -0.90 -11.89
C PRO A 45 24.81 -2.40 -12.00
N ASP A 46 26.01 -2.82 -11.59
CA ASP A 46 26.47 -4.20 -11.69
C ASP A 46 25.73 -5.10 -10.68
N GLU A 47 25.66 -4.69 -9.41
CA GLU A 47 24.88 -5.39 -8.38
C GLU A 47 23.41 -5.55 -8.78
N ARG A 48 22.84 -4.53 -9.44
CA ARG A 48 21.47 -4.59 -9.93
C ARG A 48 21.32 -5.61 -11.06
N ALA A 49 22.30 -5.71 -11.96
CA ALA A 49 22.30 -6.70 -13.03
C ALA A 49 22.38 -8.13 -12.47
N GLU A 50 23.30 -8.37 -11.53
CA GLU A 50 23.45 -9.67 -10.86
C GLU A 50 22.18 -10.08 -10.11
N LEU A 51 21.56 -9.15 -9.37
CA LEU A 51 20.32 -9.42 -8.67
C LEU A 51 19.17 -9.79 -9.63
N ASN A 52 19.10 -9.15 -10.80
CA ASN A 52 18.07 -9.48 -11.79
C ASN A 52 18.31 -10.87 -12.39
N LEU A 53 19.56 -11.22 -12.69
CA LEU A 53 19.91 -12.57 -13.16
C LEU A 53 19.48 -13.62 -12.14
N TRP A 54 19.78 -13.39 -10.86
CA TRP A 54 19.39 -14.30 -9.81
C TRP A 54 17.86 -14.40 -9.64
N VAL A 55 17.14 -13.29 -9.77
CA VAL A 55 15.66 -13.29 -9.78
C VAL A 55 15.12 -14.13 -10.93
N ASP A 56 15.68 -14.00 -12.13
CA ASP A 56 15.27 -14.76 -13.31
C ASP A 56 15.54 -16.25 -13.14
N GLU A 57 16.70 -16.62 -12.58
CA GLU A 57 17.03 -18.02 -12.25
C GLU A 57 16.03 -18.63 -11.27
N LEU A 58 15.78 -17.95 -10.15
CA LEU A 58 14.82 -18.41 -9.14
C LEU A 58 13.39 -18.46 -9.71
N GLN A 59 13.04 -17.55 -10.62
CA GLN A 59 11.75 -17.55 -11.29
C GLN A 59 11.64 -18.68 -12.34
N ARG A 60 12.73 -19.19 -12.89
CA ARG A 60 12.69 -20.41 -13.71
C ARG A 60 12.44 -21.66 -12.87
N LEU A 61 12.98 -21.68 -11.64
CA LEU A 61 12.76 -22.77 -10.69
C LEU A 61 11.36 -22.75 -10.08
N THR A 62 10.71 -21.60 -10.07
CA THR A 62 9.40 -21.40 -9.42
C THR A 62 8.38 -20.92 -10.45
N ALA A 63 7.24 -21.59 -10.61
CA ALA A 63 6.17 -21.11 -11.52
C ALA A 63 5.46 -19.80 -11.07
N LYS A 64 6.08 -19.02 -10.17
CA LYS A 64 5.53 -17.83 -9.53
C LYS A 64 6.37 -16.61 -9.88
N LYS A 65 5.71 -15.47 -10.08
CA LYS A 65 6.37 -14.17 -10.27
C LYS A 65 7.22 -13.83 -9.04
N LEU A 66 8.53 -13.75 -9.24
CA LEU A 66 9.49 -13.34 -8.23
C LEU A 66 9.94 -11.91 -8.50
N THR A 67 10.30 -11.19 -7.44
CA THR A 67 10.85 -9.84 -7.56
C THR A 67 12.05 -9.73 -6.61
N ALA A 68 12.96 -8.81 -6.89
CA ALA A 68 14.09 -8.50 -5.99
C ALA A 68 13.65 -8.32 -4.53
N ALA A 69 12.55 -7.60 -4.29
CA ALA A 69 12.00 -7.41 -2.95
C ALA A 69 11.58 -8.72 -2.26
N LYS A 70 11.07 -9.70 -3.01
CA LYS A 70 10.73 -11.02 -2.46
C LYS A 70 11.98 -11.83 -2.13
N VAL A 71 13.03 -11.73 -2.94
CA VAL A 71 14.32 -12.36 -2.68
C VAL A 71 14.91 -11.83 -1.38
N PHE A 72 14.99 -10.50 -1.21
CA PHE A 72 15.46 -9.89 0.04
C PHE A 72 14.62 -10.29 1.25
N ARG A 73 13.28 -10.33 1.12
CA ARG A 73 12.41 -10.82 2.20
C ARG A 73 12.68 -12.28 2.54
N GLY A 74 12.89 -13.13 1.53
CA GLY A 74 13.27 -14.53 1.72
C GLY A 74 14.58 -14.67 2.51
N LEU A 75 15.60 -13.88 2.15
CA LEU A 75 16.87 -13.84 2.87
C LEU A 75 16.69 -13.43 4.34
N LEU A 76 15.86 -12.42 4.60
CA LEU A 76 15.54 -12.00 5.98
C LEU A 76 14.85 -13.12 6.78
N HIS A 77 13.94 -13.86 6.16
CA HIS A 77 13.31 -15.03 6.79
C HIS A 77 14.32 -16.16 7.07
N MET A 78 15.34 -16.29 6.24
CA MET A 78 16.44 -17.26 6.40
C MET A 78 17.55 -16.78 7.35
N ARG A 79 17.43 -15.61 7.99
CA ARG A 79 18.49 -15.05 8.86
C ARG A 79 19.07 -16.05 9.87
N LYS A 80 18.22 -16.90 10.46
CA LYS A 80 18.66 -17.88 11.47
C LYS A 80 19.48 -19.04 10.89
N SER A 81 19.36 -19.33 9.60
CA SER A 81 20.11 -20.39 8.92
C SER A 81 21.36 -19.87 8.21
N ILE A 82 21.56 -18.55 8.13
CA ILE A 82 22.77 -17.96 7.56
C ILE A 82 23.90 -18.04 8.58
N ASN A 83 25.06 -18.55 8.16
CA ASN A 83 26.27 -18.53 8.98
C ASN A 83 26.79 -17.10 9.10
N ALA A 84 26.75 -16.55 10.31
CA ALA A 84 27.13 -15.16 10.58
C ALA A 84 28.60 -14.87 10.25
N GLY A 85 29.52 -15.82 10.47
CA GLY A 85 30.95 -15.65 10.15
C GLY A 85 31.17 -15.46 8.66
N LYS A 86 30.60 -16.36 7.84
CA LYS A 86 30.67 -16.25 6.38
C LYS A 86 30.04 -14.97 5.85
N LEU A 87 28.93 -14.52 6.46
CA LEU A 87 28.29 -13.27 6.08
C LEU A 87 29.19 -12.06 6.38
N LEU A 88 29.84 -12.05 7.54
CA LEU A 88 30.77 -10.96 7.91
C LEU A 88 31.99 -10.93 6.99
N ASP A 89 32.53 -12.09 6.62
CA ASP A 89 33.65 -12.17 5.67
C ASP A 89 33.22 -11.65 4.28
N ALA A 90 32.05 -12.08 3.79
CA ALA A 90 31.52 -11.57 2.52
C ALA A 90 31.28 -10.04 2.53
N ILE A 91 30.86 -9.46 3.66
CA ILE A 91 30.70 -8.00 3.79
C ILE A 91 32.04 -7.28 3.70
N LYS A 92 33.11 -7.84 4.30
CA LYS A 92 34.46 -7.26 4.22
C LYS A 92 35.03 -7.30 2.80
N ASP A 93 34.74 -8.34 2.03
CA ASP A 93 35.22 -8.44 0.65
C ASP A 93 34.56 -7.40 -0.28
N ILE A 94 33.38 -6.88 0.10
CA ILE A 94 32.62 -5.88 -0.66
C ILE A 94 32.95 -4.45 -0.22
N THR A 95 33.43 -4.24 1.01
CA THR A 95 33.64 -2.91 1.64
C THR A 95 35.11 -2.52 1.66
#